data_AF-A0A2V9KVS5-F1
#
_entry.id   AF-A0A2V9KVS5-F1
#
_cell.length_a   1.000
_cell.length_b   1.000
_cell.length_c   1.000
_cell.angle_alpha   90.00
_cell.angle_beta   90.00
_cell.angle_gamma   90.00
#
_symmetry.space_group_name_H-M   'P 1'
#
loop_
_entity.id
_entity.type
_entity.pdbx_description
1 polymer ?
#
loop_
_entity_poly.entity_id
_entity_poly.type
_entity_poly.pdbx_seq_one_letter_code
_entity_poly.pdbx_strand_id
1 'polypeptide(L)'
;MVKRATEEEIALKKPDAGVDAKSEARPQLGQLARLCVGAWLIPGLGHFMLGRKWRAFILFLSILAMFLLGLAMKGEFFTTQSGSYLETLGYFGEMCVGVAMPAARFFGYSGGDLFFVSSVYGTAFLVAAGMLNMLCLLDAYDIAMGRKP
;
A
#
# COMPACT_ATOMS: atom_id res chain seq x y z
N MET A 1 2.76 72.28 -14.19
CA MET A 1 3.31 71.26 -15.10
C MET A 1 4.32 70.35 -14.35
N VAL A 2 3.98 69.88 -13.15
CA VAL A 2 4.86 69.10 -12.25
C VAL A 2 4.02 68.00 -11.57
N LYS A 3 3.47 67.08 -12.36
CA LYS A 3 2.78 65.87 -11.84
C LYS A 3 3.00 64.60 -12.68
N ARG A 4 3.78 64.66 -13.78
CA ARG A 4 3.99 63.51 -14.68
C ARG A 4 5.26 62.68 -14.43
N ALA A 5 6.18 63.13 -13.57
CA ALA A 5 7.45 62.43 -13.37
C ALA A 5 7.40 61.32 -12.31
N THR A 6 6.38 61.31 -11.43
CA THR A 6 6.26 60.32 -10.34
C THR A 6 5.51 59.04 -10.73
N GLU A 7 4.86 59.00 -11.90
CA GLU A 7 4.09 57.83 -12.34
C GLU A 7 4.94 56.80 -13.12
N GLU A 8 6.06 57.21 -13.72
CA GLU A 8 6.92 56.27 -14.47
C GLU A 8 7.84 55.42 -13.59
N GLU A 9 8.21 55.89 -12.39
CA GLU A 9 9.07 55.12 -11.48
C GLU A 9 8.33 53.97 -10.76
N ILE A 10 6.99 53.97 -10.79
CA ILE A 10 6.14 52.91 -10.21
C ILE A 10 5.94 51.77 -11.23
N ALA A 11 6.22 51.99 -12.52
CA ALA A 11 5.92 51.05 -13.59
C ALA A 11 7.06 50.08 -13.97
N LEU A 12 8.21 50.13 -13.28
CA LEU A 12 9.33 49.22 -13.58
C LEU A 12 9.99 48.60 -12.35
N LYS A 13 9.19 48.23 -11.34
CA LYS A 13 9.60 47.16 -10.44
C LYS A 13 9.08 45.84 -10.99
N LYS A 14 9.92 45.21 -11.82
CA LYS A 14 9.78 43.80 -12.23
C LYS A 14 9.42 43.01 -10.95
N PRO A 15 8.29 42.29 -10.91
CA PRO A 15 8.03 41.42 -9.78
C PRO A 15 9.18 40.40 -9.72
N ASP A 16 9.76 40.31 -8.54
CA ASP A 16 10.96 39.55 -8.25
C ASP A 16 10.76 38.11 -8.74
N ALA A 17 11.58 37.73 -9.72
CA ALA A 17 11.81 36.35 -10.08
C ALA A 17 12.45 35.66 -8.86
N GLY A 18 11.64 35.09 -7.96
CA GLY A 18 12.20 34.42 -6.78
C GLY A 18 11.28 34.15 -5.62
N VAL A 19 9.95 34.14 -5.77
CA VAL A 19 9.05 33.82 -4.66
C VAL A 19 8.03 32.76 -5.10
N ASP A 20 8.30 31.54 -4.65
CA ASP A 20 7.33 30.46 -4.42
C ASP A 20 6.69 29.76 -5.61
N ALA A 21 7.49 29.43 -6.63
CA ALA A 21 7.25 28.20 -7.39
C ALA A 21 7.72 26.98 -6.56
N LYS A 22 7.26 26.85 -5.31
CA LYS A 22 7.09 25.51 -4.74
C LYS A 22 6.01 24.89 -5.60
N SER A 23 6.46 24.23 -6.66
CA SER A 23 5.68 23.28 -7.43
C SER A 23 4.75 22.60 -6.44
N GLU A 24 3.43 22.81 -6.61
CA GLU A 24 2.45 21.83 -6.17
C GLU A 24 2.80 20.54 -6.91
N ALA A 25 3.86 19.89 -6.46
CA ALA A 25 4.42 18.73 -7.08
C ALA A 25 3.45 17.63 -6.69
N ARG A 26 2.39 17.47 -7.48
CA ARG A 26 1.67 16.20 -7.54
C ARG A 26 2.76 15.14 -7.53
N PRO A 27 2.77 14.23 -6.54
CA PRO A 27 3.84 13.27 -6.43
C PRO A 27 3.97 12.58 -7.79
N GLN A 28 5.19 12.59 -8.33
CA GLN A 28 5.43 12.11 -9.69
C GLN A 28 4.82 10.71 -9.78
N LEU A 29 4.05 10.43 -10.85
CA LEU A 29 3.32 9.16 -10.99
C LEU A 29 4.22 7.94 -10.74
N GLY A 30 5.49 8.02 -11.15
CA GLY A 30 6.51 7.00 -10.89
C GLY A 30 6.89 6.82 -9.42
N GLN A 31 6.87 7.89 -8.61
CA GLN A 31 7.12 7.82 -7.17
C GLN A 31 5.93 7.18 -6.44
N LEU A 32 4.69 7.52 -6.84
CA LEU A 32 3.48 6.86 -6.35
C LEU A 32 3.48 5.36 -6.73
N ALA A 33 3.79 5.04 -7.99
CA ALA A 33 3.86 3.65 -8.44
C ALA A 33 4.91 2.86 -7.66
N ARG A 34 6.09 3.42 -7.41
CA ARG A 34 7.13 2.78 -6.57
C ARG A 34 6.66 2.55 -5.14
N LEU A 35 6.01 3.55 -4.54
CA LEU A 35 5.39 3.42 -3.21
C LEU A 35 4.35 2.30 -3.18
N CYS A 36 3.47 2.28 -4.17
CA CYS A 36 2.39 1.30 -4.24
C CYS A 36 2.92 -0.12 -4.48
N VAL A 37 3.82 -0.30 -5.44
CA VAL A 37 4.45 -1.61 -5.69
C VAL A 37 5.24 -2.06 -4.47
N GLY A 38 5.96 -1.16 -3.82
CA GLY A 38 6.70 -1.45 -2.60
C GLY A 38 5.80 -1.92 -1.45
N ALA A 39 4.72 -1.18 -1.18
CA ALA A 39 3.73 -1.53 -0.15
C ALA A 39 2.94 -2.80 -0.47
N TRP A 40 2.68 -3.08 -1.75
CA TRP A 40 2.00 -4.31 -2.16
C TRP A 40 2.91 -5.53 -1.99
N LEU A 41 4.17 -5.44 -2.40
CA LEU A 41 5.12 -6.57 -2.31
C LEU A 41 5.46 -6.93 -0.87
N ILE A 42 5.77 -5.92 -0.05
CA ILE A 42 6.17 -6.11 1.35
C ILE A 42 5.23 -5.31 2.24
N PRO A 43 4.50 -5.98 3.14
CA PRO A 43 3.62 -5.31 4.09
C PRO A 43 4.35 -4.22 4.87
N GLY A 44 3.76 -3.02 4.94
CA GLY A 44 4.34 -1.90 5.68
C GLY A 44 5.50 -1.16 4.99
N LEU A 45 6.01 -1.63 3.84
CA LEU A 45 7.15 -0.97 3.16
C LEU A 45 6.79 0.43 2.65
N GLY A 46 5.55 0.68 2.22
CA GLY A 46 5.11 2.03 1.85
C GLY A 46 5.19 3.02 3.00
N HIS A 47 4.80 2.60 4.22
CA HIS A 47 4.92 3.44 5.40
C HIS A 47 6.38 3.66 5.81
N PHE A 48 7.25 2.69 5.55
CA PHE A 48 8.69 2.84 5.75
C PHE A 48 9.28 3.90 4.81
N MET A 49 8.91 3.87 3.52
CA MET A 49 9.31 4.87 2.52
C MET A 49 8.78 6.28 2.83
N LEU A 50 7.63 6.37 3.50
CA LEU A 50 7.05 7.63 4.00
C LEU A 50 7.67 8.09 5.34
N GLY A 51 8.68 7.39 5.87
CA GLY A 51 9.39 7.75 7.10
C GLY A 51 8.70 7.30 8.41
N ARG A 52 7.56 6.61 8.34
CA ARG A 52 6.78 6.16 9.52
C ARG A 52 7.16 4.75 9.96
N LYS A 53 8.39 4.61 10.44
CA LYS A 53 9.02 3.33 10.79
C LYS A 53 8.21 2.50 11.79
N TRP A 54 7.62 3.15 12.81
CA TRP A 54 6.80 2.47 13.82
C TRP A 54 5.51 1.88 13.26
N ARG A 55 4.78 2.64 12.42
CA ARG A 55 3.58 2.13 11.77
C ARG A 55 3.91 0.99 10.81
N ALA A 56 4.98 1.16 10.03
CA ALA A 56 5.48 0.11 9.13
C ALA A 56 5.74 -1.20 9.89
N PHE A 57 6.43 -1.12 11.04
CA PHE A 57 6.77 -2.29 11.85
C PHE A 57 5.52 -2.99 12.41
N ILE A 58 4.57 -2.24 12.99
CA ILE A 58 3.34 -2.83 13.55
C ILE A 58 2.51 -3.51 12.46
N LEU A 59 2.37 -2.88 11.29
CA LEU A 59 1.61 -3.42 10.17
C LEU A 59 2.28 -4.67 9.59
N PHE A 60 3.59 -4.60 9.37
CA PHE A 60 4.37 -5.76 8.92
C PHE A 60 4.22 -6.94 9.88
N LEU A 61 4.42 -6.71 11.18
CA LEU A 61 4.33 -7.77 12.19
C LEU A 61 2.92 -8.34 12.28
N SER A 62 1.89 -7.50 12.24
CA SER A 62 0.48 -7.93 12.29
C SER A 62 0.10 -8.79 11.09
N ILE A 63 0.43 -8.34 9.87
CA ILE A 63 0.10 -9.06 8.63
C ILE A 63 0.88 -10.37 8.57
N LEU A 64 2.16 -10.33 8.91
CA LEU A 64 3.00 -11.53 8.94
C LEU A 64 2.49 -12.54 9.96
N ALA A 65 2.10 -12.09 11.17
CA ALA A 65 1.55 -12.96 12.19
C ALA A 65 0.22 -13.60 11.74
N MET A 66 -0.71 -12.84 11.16
CA MET A 66 -1.95 -13.39 10.62
C MET A 66 -1.69 -14.42 9.52
N PHE A 67 -0.75 -14.13 8.62
CA PHE A 67 -0.37 -15.05 7.54
C PHE A 67 0.24 -16.34 8.08
N LEU A 68 1.20 -16.25 9.01
CA LEU A 68 1.84 -17.41 9.63
C LEU A 68 0.85 -18.25 10.45
N LEU A 69 -0.08 -17.60 11.17
CA LEU A 69 -1.16 -18.30 11.86
C LEU A 69 -2.09 -19.01 10.87
N GLY A 70 -2.42 -18.37 9.74
CA GLY A 70 -3.19 -18.98 8.67
C GLY A 70 -2.53 -20.26 8.12
N LEU A 71 -1.20 -20.22 7.91
CA LEU A 71 -0.43 -21.39 7.50
C LEU A 71 -0.35 -22.46 8.60
N ALA A 72 -0.14 -22.07 9.86
CA ALA A 72 -0.05 -22.99 11.00
C ALA A 72 -1.38 -23.73 11.23
N MET A 73 -2.50 -23.07 10.92
CA MET A 73 -3.84 -23.66 10.96
C MET A 73 -4.17 -24.48 9.71
N LYS A 74 -3.18 -24.73 8.84
CA LYS A 74 -3.34 -25.44 7.57
C LYS A 74 -4.47 -24.86 6.70
N GLY A 75 -4.52 -23.54 6.57
CA GLY A 75 -5.45 -22.85 5.66
C GLY A 75 -5.22 -23.26 4.20
N GLU A 76 -6.29 -23.55 3.49
CA GLU A 76 -6.25 -23.77 2.04
C GLU A 76 -6.23 -22.44 1.29
N PHE A 77 -5.46 -22.37 0.19
CA PHE A 77 -5.50 -21.23 -0.72
C PHE A 77 -6.65 -21.39 -1.69
N PHE A 78 -7.39 -20.32 -1.94
CA PHE A 78 -8.44 -20.34 -2.94
C PHE A 78 -7.88 -20.54 -4.36
N THR A 79 -8.74 -21.05 -5.25
CA THR A 79 -8.39 -21.24 -6.66
C THR A 79 -9.45 -20.61 -7.56
N THR A 80 -9.06 -20.23 -8.77
CA THR A 80 -9.99 -19.72 -9.78
C THR A 80 -10.68 -20.82 -10.59
N GLN A 81 -10.34 -22.10 -10.33
CA GLN A 81 -10.77 -23.24 -11.14
C GLN A 81 -12.11 -23.86 -10.68
N SER A 82 -12.65 -23.44 -9.54
CA SER A 82 -13.89 -24.00 -8.96
C SER A 82 -15.18 -23.49 -9.60
N GLY A 83 -15.12 -22.44 -10.45
CA GLY A 83 -16.30 -21.81 -11.03
C GLY A 83 -17.13 -20.97 -10.05
N SER A 84 -16.71 -20.87 -8.78
CA SER A 84 -17.34 -20.03 -7.76
C SER A 84 -16.75 -18.61 -7.78
N TYR A 85 -17.62 -17.61 -7.82
CA TYR A 85 -17.21 -16.20 -7.72
C TYR A 85 -16.55 -15.89 -6.37
N LEU A 86 -17.02 -16.49 -5.28
CA LEU A 86 -16.47 -16.25 -3.94
C LEU A 86 -15.03 -16.76 -3.82
N GLU A 87 -14.74 -17.93 -4.39
CA GLU A 87 -13.37 -18.47 -4.38
C GLU A 87 -12.44 -17.68 -5.29
N THR A 88 -12.94 -17.23 -6.45
CA THR A 88 -12.18 -16.33 -7.32
C THR A 88 -11.82 -15.03 -6.59
N LEU A 89 -12.78 -14.42 -5.90
CA LEU A 89 -12.55 -13.22 -5.09
C LEU A 89 -11.61 -13.49 -3.91
N GLY A 90 -11.76 -14.63 -3.24
CA GLY A 90 -10.85 -15.09 -2.18
C GLY A 90 -9.42 -15.20 -2.68
N TYR A 91 -9.21 -15.80 -3.85
CA TYR A 91 -7.89 -15.92 -4.48
C TYR A 91 -7.25 -14.54 -4.73
N PHE A 92 -8.01 -13.58 -5.26
CA PHE A 92 -7.51 -12.21 -5.41
C PHE A 92 -7.19 -11.55 -4.06
N GLY A 93 -8.03 -11.79 -3.04
CA GLY A 93 -7.79 -11.31 -1.68
C GLY A 93 -6.49 -11.85 -1.10
N GLU A 94 -6.20 -13.14 -1.29
CA GLU A 94 -4.96 -13.75 -0.83
C GLU A 94 -3.75 -13.24 -1.63
N MET A 95 -3.87 -13.02 -2.95
CA MET A 95 -2.79 -12.43 -3.76
C MET A 95 -2.38 -11.04 -3.26
N CYS A 96 -3.28 -10.31 -2.59
CA CYS A 96 -2.96 -9.02 -2.00
C CYS A 96 -1.95 -9.10 -0.86
N VAL A 97 -1.64 -10.28 -0.29
CA VAL A 97 -0.59 -10.43 0.75
C VAL A 97 0.82 -10.18 0.20
N GLY A 98 0.96 -10.09 -1.12
CA GLY A 98 2.23 -9.79 -1.79
C GLY A 98 3.13 -11.01 -1.86
N VAL A 99 4.41 -10.84 -1.49
CA VAL A 99 5.44 -11.88 -1.62
C VAL A 99 5.23 -13.06 -0.67
N ALA A 100 4.44 -12.91 0.39
CA ALA A 100 4.28 -13.96 1.40
C ALA A 100 3.64 -15.25 0.83
N MET A 101 2.65 -15.13 -0.07
CA MET A 101 2.02 -16.30 -0.72
C MET A 101 2.99 -17.09 -1.61
N PRO A 102 3.68 -16.49 -2.62
CA PRO A 102 4.63 -17.23 -3.44
C PRO A 102 5.81 -17.76 -2.61
N ALA A 103 6.23 -17.06 -1.56
CA ALA A 103 7.22 -17.57 -0.61
C ALA A 103 6.71 -18.84 0.10
N ALA A 104 5.49 -18.85 0.61
CA ALA A 104 4.91 -20.04 1.25
C ALA A 104 4.82 -21.23 0.28
N ARG A 105 4.41 -21.00 -0.98
CA ARG A 105 4.41 -22.03 -2.01
C ARG A 105 5.81 -22.54 -2.32
N PHE A 106 6.81 -21.66 -2.38
CA PHE A 106 8.22 -22.04 -2.58
C PHE A 106 8.76 -22.90 -1.44
N PHE A 107 8.36 -22.62 -0.19
CA PHE A 107 8.70 -23.44 0.98
C PHE A 107 7.91 -24.76 1.07
N GLY A 108 7.14 -25.12 0.03
CA GLY A 108 6.47 -26.42 -0.07
C GLY A 108 5.08 -26.47 0.55
N TYR A 109 4.46 -25.32 0.85
CA TYR A 109 3.08 -25.30 1.29
C TYR A 109 2.13 -25.55 0.10
N SER A 110 1.64 -26.78 -0.02
CA SER A 110 0.87 -27.27 -1.18
C SER A 110 -0.61 -26.88 -1.20
N GLY A 111 -1.07 -26.08 -0.23
CA GLY A 111 -2.49 -25.90 0.06
C GLY A 111 -2.89 -26.84 1.20
N GLY A 112 -3.54 -26.24 2.21
CA GLY A 112 -3.84 -26.83 3.51
C GLY A 112 -4.65 -28.13 3.51
N ASP A 113 -5.03 -28.57 4.70
CA ASP A 113 -5.68 -29.86 4.95
C ASP A 113 -7.12 -29.62 5.39
N LEU A 114 -8.09 -29.89 4.51
CA LEU A 114 -9.51 -29.66 4.79
C LEU A 114 -10.01 -30.44 6.00
N PHE A 115 -9.36 -31.56 6.35
CA PHE A 115 -9.75 -32.37 7.51
C PHE A 115 -9.21 -31.82 8.84
N PHE A 116 -8.36 -30.80 8.79
CA PHE A 116 -7.91 -30.11 9.98
C PHE A 116 -9.03 -29.22 10.52
N VAL A 117 -9.42 -29.40 11.77
CA VAL A 117 -10.58 -28.72 12.39
C VAL A 117 -10.52 -27.20 12.27
N SER A 118 -9.31 -26.63 12.18
CA SER A 118 -9.11 -25.19 12.12
C SER A 118 -8.70 -24.65 10.73
N SER A 119 -8.72 -25.49 9.68
CA SER A 119 -8.36 -25.09 8.31
C SER A 119 -9.21 -23.96 7.77
N VAL A 120 -10.53 -23.99 8.03
CA VAL A 120 -11.47 -22.94 7.61
C VAL A 120 -11.12 -21.58 8.20
N TYR A 121 -10.71 -21.55 9.47
CA TYR A 121 -10.22 -20.31 10.11
C TYR A 121 -8.86 -19.92 9.55
N GLY A 122 -7.99 -20.89 9.23
CA GLY A 122 -6.70 -20.65 8.59
C GLY A 122 -6.84 -19.93 7.25
N THR A 123 -7.72 -20.42 6.37
CA THR A 123 -8.03 -19.77 5.08
C THR A 123 -8.56 -18.35 5.29
N ALA A 124 -9.46 -18.15 6.26
CA ALA A 124 -9.95 -16.81 6.59
C ALA A 124 -8.82 -15.85 7.03
N PHE A 125 -7.85 -16.33 7.82
CA PHE A 125 -6.67 -15.55 8.19
C PHE A 125 -5.78 -15.20 7.00
N LEU A 126 -5.59 -16.12 6.05
CA LEU A 126 -4.81 -15.87 4.83
C LEU A 126 -5.45 -14.77 3.97
N VAL A 127 -6.76 -14.85 3.73
CA VAL A 127 -7.52 -13.81 3.02
C VAL A 127 -7.47 -12.49 3.78
N ALA A 128 -7.72 -12.51 5.09
CA ALA A 128 -7.72 -11.30 5.91
C ALA A 128 -6.36 -10.60 5.90
N ALA A 129 -5.26 -11.36 5.96
CA ALA A 129 -3.90 -10.82 5.85
C ALA A 129 -3.67 -10.10 4.52
N GLY A 130 -4.12 -10.69 3.41
CA GLY A 130 -4.01 -10.06 2.10
C GLY A 130 -4.87 -8.80 1.95
N MET A 131 -6.10 -8.83 2.44
CA MET A 131 -6.98 -7.66 2.45
C MET A 131 -6.43 -6.53 3.34
N LEU A 132 -5.83 -6.86 4.49
CA LEU A 132 -5.19 -5.88 5.36
C LEU A 132 -3.98 -5.24 4.67
N ASN A 133 -3.18 -6.01 3.94
CA ASN A 133 -2.07 -5.47 3.16
C ASN A 133 -2.55 -4.48 2.09
N MET A 134 -3.67 -4.78 1.43
CA MET A 134 -4.29 -3.87 0.47
C MET A 134 -4.81 -2.58 1.13
N LEU A 135 -5.38 -2.65 2.34
CA LEU A 135 -5.76 -1.45 3.09
C LEU A 135 -4.54 -0.61 3.49
N CYS A 136 -3.43 -1.25 3.87
CA CYS A 136 -2.17 -0.54 4.18
C CYS A 136 -1.60 0.16 2.95
N LEU A 137 -1.69 -0.48 1.78
CA LEU A 137 -1.33 0.13 0.50
C LEU A 137 -2.15 1.40 0.24
N LEU A 138 -3.47 1.33 0.41
CA LEU A 138 -4.36 2.48 0.23
C LEU A 138 -4.09 3.58 1.27
N ASP A 139 -3.80 3.23 2.53
CA ASP A 139 -3.45 4.21 3.55
C ASP A 139 -2.13 4.92 3.23
N ALA A 140 -1.11 4.18 2.79
CA ALA A 140 0.15 4.75 2.32
C ALA A 140 -0.05 5.68 1.11
N TYR A 141 -0.93 5.30 0.17
CA TYR A 141 -1.29 6.13 -0.97
C TYR A 141 -2.00 7.43 -0.56
N ASP A 142 -2.96 7.36 0.36
CA ASP A 142 -3.65 8.55 0.87
C ASP A 142 -2.70 9.50 1.62
N ILE A 143 -1.73 8.97 2.38
CA ILE A 143 -0.68 9.76 3.01
C ILE A 143 0.20 10.42 1.95
N ALA A 144 0.59 9.69 0.90
CA ALA A 144 1.38 10.24 -0.21
C ALA A 144 0.64 11.34 -0.99
N MET A 145 -0.69 11.27 -1.07
CA MET A 145 -1.55 12.31 -1.66
C MET A 145 -1.81 13.50 -0.72
N GLY A 146 -1.30 13.49 0.52
CA GLY A 146 -1.54 14.56 1.49
C GLY A 146 -2.98 14.62 2.02
N ARG A 147 -3.77 13.55 1.82
CA ARG A 147 -5.15 13.45 2.34
C ARG A 147 -5.18 13.14 3.83
N LYS A 148 -4.10 12.57 4.36
CA LYS A 148 -3.90 12.26 5.78
C LYS A 148 -2.56 12.81 6.27
N PRO A 149 -2.53 13.40 7.49
CA PRO A 149 -1.32 13.96 8.07
C PRO A 149 -0.30 12.92 8.43
#